data_AF-B7G2S6-F1
#
_entry.id   AF-B7G2S6-F1
#
_cell.length_a   1.000
_cell.length_b   1.000
_cell.length_c   1.000
_cell.angle_alpha   90.00
_cell.angle_beta   90.00
_cell.angle_gamma   90.00
#
_symmetry.space_group_name_H-M   'P 1'
#
loop_
_entity.id
_entity.type
_entity.pdbx_description
1 polymer ?
#
loop_
_entity_poly.entity_id
_entity_poly.type
_entity_poly.pdbx_seq_one_letter_code
_entity_poly.pdbx_strand_id
1 'polypeptide(L)'
;MLPRPSARRRYRNVLPILLHGDAAFAGQGVVYETMQMAEVPDFDVGGTIHVIINNQIGFTTNPLHSLSVPYSSELGKAFNCPTFHCNGDDPLAVSTALETAVEWHHDWGMDVIIEMVCYRCNGPNKLDQPAFAQPKLYKEISQHPPTLDIFEKGLIEEGTLSKEDVKRSVTLRWKATRRIGSFQDVCGKGDGLVELQVDWFQRAVAD
;
A
#
# COMPACT_ATOMS: atom_id res chain seq x y z
N MET A 1 -12.75 -19.34 12.84
CA MET A 1 -13.02 -18.56 14.07
C MET A 1 -11.75 -17.82 14.40
N LEU A 2 -11.70 -16.50 14.20
CA LEU A 2 -10.51 -15.71 14.49
C LEU A 2 -10.18 -15.83 16.00
N PRO A 3 -8.91 -16.01 16.38
CA PRO A 3 -8.52 -16.10 17.78
C PRO A 3 -8.93 -14.82 18.53
N ARG A 4 -9.31 -14.94 19.80
CA ARG A 4 -9.76 -13.80 20.61
C ARG A 4 -8.61 -12.81 20.85
N PRO A 5 -8.85 -11.48 20.80
CA PRO A 5 -7.87 -10.41 21.04
C PRO A 5 -7.00 -10.56 22.29
N SER A 6 -7.52 -11.23 23.33
CA SER A 6 -6.85 -11.35 24.63
C SER A 6 -5.72 -12.39 24.70
N ALA A 7 -5.53 -13.23 23.69
CA ALA A 7 -4.61 -14.38 23.76
C ALA A 7 -3.14 -14.07 23.37
N ARG A 8 -2.87 -12.99 22.60
CA ARG A 8 -1.54 -12.71 22.00
C ARG A 8 -0.79 -11.55 22.67
N ARG A 9 -0.82 -11.45 24.00
CA ARG A 9 -0.22 -10.34 24.78
C ARG A 9 1.33 -10.24 24.72
N ARG A 10 2.02 -11.23 24.13
CA ARG A 10 3.50 -11.34 24.15
C ARG A 10 4.23 -10.36 23.23
N TYR A 11 3.57 -9.80 22.22
CA TYR A 11 4.26 -9.06 21.14
C TYR A 11 3.94 -7.57 21.03
N ARG A 12 3.21 -7.00 22.00
CA ARG A 12 2.75 -5.58 21.94
C ARG A 12 3.84 -4.51 21.86
N ASN A 13 5.10 -4.85 22.11
CA ASN A 13 6.21 -3.88 22.15
C ASN A 13 7.07 -3.89 20.88
N VAL A 14 6.84 -4.82 19.95
CA VAL A 14 7.63 -4.97 18.71
C VAL A 14 6.66 -5.13 17.55
N LEU A 15 6.81 -4.28 16.53
CA LEU A 15 5.98 -4.30 15.32
C LEU A 15 6.84 -4.65 14.11
N PRO A 16 6.76 -5.88 13.58
CA PRO A 16 7.43 -6.24 12.33
C PRO A 16 6.79 -5.53 11.14
N ILE A 17 7.62 -4.96 10.27
CA ILE A 17 7.19 -4.33 9.01
C ILE A 17 8.04 -4.90 7.87
N LEU A 18 7.40 -5.40 6.82
CA LEU A 18 8.06 -5.91 5.63
C LEU A 18 7.62 -5.13 4.39
N LEU A 19 8.58 -4.61 3.63
CA LEU A 19 8.35 -3.91 2.38
C LEU A 19 8.60 -4.86 1.20
N HIS A 20 7.70 -4.82 0.22
CA HIS A 20 7.74 -5.70 -0.96
C HIS A 20 7.51 -4.89 -2.24
N GLY A 21 8.04 -5.38 -3.36
CA GLY A 21 7.57 -4.99 -4.69
C GLY A 21 6.46 -5.94 -5.16
N ASP A 22 5.53 -5.45 -5.97
CA ASP A 22 4.38 -6.21 -6.51
C ASP A 22 4.77 -7.55 -7.14
N ALA A 23 5.67 -7.51 -8.14
CA ALA A 23 6.11 -8.72 -8.83
C ALA A 23 6.86 -9.70 -7.92
N ALA A 24 7.64 -9.20 -6.95
CA ALA A 24 8.41 -10.05 -6.04
C ALA A 24 7.49 -10.71 -5.00
N PHE A 25 6.53 -9.97 -4.45
CA PHE A 25 5.59 -10.49 -3.45
C PHE A 25 4.78 -11.67 -3.99
N ALA A 26 4.30 -11.54 -5.23
CA ALA A 26 3.50 -12.59 -5.87
C ALA A 26 4.34 -13.72 -6.48
N GLY A 27 5.56 -13.43 -6.92
CA GLY A 27 6.38 -14.38 -7.69
C GLY A 27 7.35 -15.23 -6.86
N GLN A 28 7.71 -14.81 -5.64
CA GLN A 28 8.72 -15.51 -4.83
C GLN A 28 8.07 -16.45 -3.81
N GLY A 29 8.33 -17.76 -3.91
CA GLY A 29 7.77 -18.77 -3.00
C GLY A 29 8.11 -18.56 -1.52
N VAL A 30 9.25 -17.93 -1.22
CA VAL A 30 9.65 -17.61 0.16
C VAL A 30 8.66 -16.66 0.86
N VAL A 31 7.88 -15.86 0.11
CA VAL A 31 6.84 -14.99 0.67
C VAL A 31 5.72 -15.85 1.27
N TYR A 32 5.25 -16.85 0.52
CA TYR A 32 4.29 -17.84 1.03
C TYR A 32 4.86 -18.58 2.24
N GLU A 33 6.09 -19.11 2.12
CA GLU A 33 6.72 -19.87 3.20
C GLU A 33 6.83 -19.07 4.49
N THR A 34 7.12 -17.77 4.39
CA THR A 34 7.21 -16.87 5.56
C THR A 34 5.83 -16.61 6.18
N MET A 35 4.82 -16.26 5.37
CA MET A 35 3.46 -16.01 5.87
C MET A 35 2.83 -17.26 6.49
N GLN A 36 3.15 -18.45 5.98
CA GLN A 36 2.74 -19.72 6.56
C GLN A 36 3.21 -19.91 8.02
N MET A 37 4.25 -19.20 8.45
CA MET A 37 4.79 -19.29 9.81
C MET A 37 4.07 -18.39 10.83
N ALA A 38 3.18 -17.49 10.40
CA ALA A 38 2.56 -16.47 11.26
C ALA A 38 1.75 -17.02 12.46
N GLU A 39 1.35 -18.29 12.44
CA GLU A 39 0.65 -18.95 13.56
C GLU A 39 1.34 -20.24 14.03
N VAL A 40 2.55 -20.51 13.55
CA VAL A 40 3.32 -21.69 13.95
C VAL A 40 4.00 -21.41 15.28
N PRO A 41 3.89 -22.29 16.29
CA PRO A 41 4.58 -22.13 17.57
C PRO A 41 6.08 -21.90 17.37
N ASP A 42 6.66 -21.01 18.18
CA ASP A 42 8.07 -20.58 18.14
C ASP A 42 8.49 -19.74 16.93
N PHE A 43 7.64 -19.56 15.93
CA PHE A 43 7.87 -18.65 14.79
C PHE A 43 6.90 -17.46 14.77
N ASP A 44 5.74 -17.57 15.42
CA ASP A 44 4.78 -16.47 15.58
C ASP A 44 5.43 -15.25 16.24
N VAL A 45 5.37 -14.12 15.53
CA VAL A 45 5.87 -12.80 15.97
C VAL A 45 4.75 -11.84 16.39
N GLY A 46 3.50 -12.31 16.44
CA GLY A 46 2.33 -11.49 16.78
C GLY A 46 1.77 -10.70 15.61
N GLY A 47 2.00 -11.15 14.38
CA GLY A 47 1.54 -10.50 13.15
C GLY A 47 2.54 -9.50 12.57
N THR A 48 2.59 -9.43 11.25
CA THR A 48 3.47 -8.54 10.47
C THR A 48 2.65 -7.58 9.62
N ILE A 49 3.05 -6.31 9.56
CA ILE A 49 2.50 -5.37 8.56
C ILE A 49 3.30 -5.52 7.27
N HIS A 50 2.65 -5.98 6.22
CA HIS A 50 3.22 -6.08 4.88
C HIS A 50 2.83 -4.83 4.08
N VAL A 51 3.79 -4.14 3.49
CA VAL A 51 3.53 -3.03 2.57
C VAL A 51 4.05 -3.41 1.19
N ILE A 52 3.14 -3.57 0.25
CA ILE A 52 3.45 -3.81 -1.16
C ILE A 52 3.48 -2.45 -1.85
N ILE A 53 4.65 -2.08 -2.35
CA ILE A 53 4.82 -0.93 -3.23
C ILE A 53 4.48 -1.42 -4.64
N ASN A 54 3.20 -1.35 -4.99
CA ASN A 54 2.71 -1.81 -6.28
C ASN A 54 2.86 -0.70 -7.32
N ASN A 55 4.04 -0.63 -7.94
CA ASN A 55 4.29 0.29 -9.04
C ASN A 55 3.86 -0.28 -10.40
N GLN A 56 3.21 -1.45 -10.38
CA GLN A 56 2.60 -2.12 -11.52
C GLN A 56 3.59 -2.48 -12.63
N ILE A 57 4.86 -2.70 -12.28
CA ILE A 57 5.89 -3.17 -13.22
C ILE A 57 7.08 -3.87 -12.52
N GLY A 58 7.26 -5.15 -12.84
CA GLY A 58 8.43 -5.92 -12.42
C GLY A 58 9.57 -5.82 -13.43
N PHE A 59 10.56 -4.96 -13.20
CA PHE A 59 11.62 -4.65 -14.18
C PHE A 59 11.03 -4.09 -15.50
N THR A 60 10.88 -4.92 -16.53
CA THR A 60 10.20 -4.61 -17.79
C THR A 60 8.86 -5.36 -17.96
N THR A 61 8.53 -6.26 -17.03
CA THR A 61 7.39 -7.17 -17.10
C THR A 61 6.11 -6.50 -16.60
N ASN A 62 5.05 -6.60 -17.40
CA ASN A 62 3.69 -6.14 -17.05
C ASN A 62 3.06 -7.11 -16.02
N PRO A 63 2.27 -6.62 -15.04
CA PRO A 63 1.46 -7.42 -14.11
C PRO A 63 0.70 -8.59 -14.74
N LEU A 64 0.11 -8.40 -15.92
CA LEU A 64 -0.60 -9.46 -16.66
C LEU A 64 0.29 -10.64 -17.04
N HIS A 65 1.61 -10.44 -17.08
CA HIS A 65 2.61 -11.47 -17.38
C HIS A 65 3.38 -11.94 -16.14
N SER A 66 3.12 -11.35 -14.96
CA SER A 66 3.75 -11.76 -13.70
C SER A 66 2.76 -12.35 -12.69
N LEU A 67 1.45 -12.15 -12.89
CA LEU A 67 0.39 -12.56 -11.96
C LEU A 67 -0.65 -13.43 -12.65
N SER A 68 -1.08 -14.50 -11.98
CA SER A 68 -2.25 -15.31 -12.38
C SER A 68 -3.56 -14.83 -11.75
N VAL A 69 -3.50 -13.74 -10.99
CA VAL A 69 -4.55 -13.21 -10.10
C VAL A 69 -4.56 -11.68 -10.21
N PRO A 70 -5.68 -11.00 -9.89
CA PRO A 70 -5.84 -9.57 -10.18
C PRO A 70 -4.95 -8.64 -9.35
N TYR A 71 -4.56 -9.03 -8.13
CA TYR A 71 -3.76 -8.20 -7.22
C TYR A 71 -2.55 -8.98 -6.70
N SER A 72 -1.44 -8.28 -6.46
CA SER A 72 -0.24 -8.91 -5.88
C SER A 72 -0.51 -9.43 -4.47
N SER A 73 -1.39 -8.75 -3.72
CA SER A 73 -1.78 -9.12 -2.36
C SER A 73 -2.67 -10.36 -2.23
N GLU A 74 -3.07 -11.00 -3.33
CA GLU A 74 -4.01 -12.15 -3.32
C GLU A 74 -3.51 -13.33 -2.47
N LEU A 75 -2.20 -13.46 -2.28
CA LEU A 75 -1.59 -14.42 -1.35
C LEU A 75 -2.12 -14.28 0.09
N GLY A 76 -2.48 -13.07 0.53
CA GLY A 76 -3.05 -12.83 1.86
C GLY A 76 -4.32 -13.63 2.15
N LYS A 77 -5.11 -13.94 1.12
CA LYS A 77 -6.35 -14.72 1.26
C LYS A 77 -6.09 -16.14 1.75
N ALA A 78 -4.95 -16.73 1.42
CA ALA A 78 -4.58 -18.07 1.88
C ALA A 78 -4.44 -18.14 3.41
N PHE A 79 -4.14 -17.00 4.06
CA PHE A 79 -3.87 -16.90 5.50
C PHE A 79 -4.93 -16.10 6.26
N ASN A 80 -6.06 -15.77 5.62
CA ASN A 80 -7.07 -14.85 6.17
C ASN A 80 -6.48 -13.49 6.61
N CYS A 81 -5.43 -13.05 5.92
CA CYS A 81 -4.78 -11.77 6.16
C CYS A 81 -5.60 -10.67 5.46
N PRO A 82 -6.14 -9.67 6.18
CA PRO A 82 -6.85 -8.57 5.54
C PRO A 82 -5.90 -7.75 4.68
N THR A 83 -6.45 -7.23 3.59
CA THR A 83 -5.71 -6.41 2.63
C THR A 83 -6.41 -5.07 2.46
N PHE A 84 -5.64 -3.99 2.60
CA PHE A 84 -6.08 -2.63 2.26
C PHE A 84 -5.42 -2.19 0.96
N HIS A 85 -6.23 -1.84 -0.03
CA HIS A 85 -5.75 -1.22 -1.26
C HIS A 85 -5.86 0.29 -1.11
N CYS A 86 -4.77 1.01 -1.35
CA CYS A 86 -4.77 2.46 -1.28
C CYS A 86 -4.10 3.10 -2.50
N ASN A 87 -4.62 4.25 -2.89
CA ASN A 87 -4.06 5.05 -3.97
C ASN A 87 -2.82 5.80 -3.48
N GLY A 88 -1.66 5.53 -4.08
CA GLY A 88 -0.41 6.22 -3.77
C GLY A 88 -0.42 7.71 -4.09
N ASP A 89 -1.33 8.18 -4.96
CA ASP A 89 -1.55 9.62 -5.23
C ASP A 89 -2.37 10.33 -4.15
N ASP A 90 -2.92 9.60 -3.18
CA ASP A 90 -3.62 10.15 -2.02
C ASP A 90 -2.84 9.82 -0.73
N PRO A 91 -1.95 10.73 -0.29
CA PRO A 91 -1.19 10.53 0.94
C PRO A 91 -2.05 10.33 2.20
N LEU A 92 -3.28 10.86 2.25
CA LEU A 92 -4.18 10.69 3.41
C LEU A 92 -4.78 9.30 3.41
N ALA A 93 -5.18 8.77 2.25
CA ALA A 93 -5.62 7.38 2.13
C ALA A 93 -4.52 6.40 2.54
N VAL A 94 -3.27 6.65 2.13
CA VAL A 94 -2.11 5.83 2.55
C VAL A 94 -1.88 5.90 4.06
N SER A 95 -1.93 7.10 4.66
CA SER A 95 -1.81 7.26 6.11
C SER A 95 -2.92 6.52 6.86
N THR A 96 -4.16 6.63 6.37
CA THR A 96 -5.33 5.96 6.95
C THR A 96 -5.17 4.43 6.91
N ALA A 97 -4.70 3.87 5.78
CA ALA A 97 -4.46 2.44 5.66
C ALA A 97 -3.37 1.95 6.64
N LEU A 98 -2.30 2.74 6.83
CA LEU A 98 -1.24 2.44 7.79
C LEU A 98 -1.74 2.48 9.24
N GLU A 99 -2.51 3.50 9.61
CA GLU A 99 -3.11 3.63 10.94
C GLU A 99 -4.05 2.45 11.22
N THR A 100 -4.93 2.13 10.27
CA THR A 100 -5.85 0.99 10.33
C THR A 100 -5.09 -0.34 10.49
N ALA A 101 -3.98 -0.53 9.78
CA ALA A 101 -3.15 -1.73 9.89
C ALA A 101 -2.46 -1.85 11.26
N VAL A 102 -2.01 -0.73 11.84
CA VAL A 102 -1.44 -0.69 13.20
C VAL A 102 -2.50 -1.05 14.23
N GLU A 103 -3.72 -0.50 14.11
CA GLU A 103 -4.84 -0.85 14.97
C GLU A 103 -5.21 -2.35 14.85
N TRP A 104 -5.26 -2.87 13.62
CA TRP A 104 -5.47 -4.30 13.37
C TRP A 104 -4.42 -5.17 14.05
N HIS A 105 -3.13 -4.86 13.87
CA HIS A 105 -2.05 -5.59 14.52
C HIS A 105 -2.19 -5.52 16.05
N HIS A 106 -2.52 -4.37 16.62
CA HIS A 106 -2.63 -4.19 18.05
C HIS A 106 -3.78 -4.98 18.70
N ASP A 107 -4.90 -5.08 17.99
CA ASP A 107 -6.12 -5.74 18.48
C ASP A 107 -6.12 -7.26 18.20
N TRP A 108 -5.58 -7.68 17.05
CA TRP A 108 -5.67 -9.07 16.59
C TRP A 108 -4.36 -9.85 16.66
N GLY A 109 -3.22 -9.16 16.58
CA GLY A 109 -1.90 -9.81 16.55
C GLY A 109 -1.75 -10.76 15.36
N MET A 110 -2.24 -10.33 14.19
CA MET A 110 -2.24 -11.08 12.94
C MET A 110 -1.61 -10.24 11.82
N ASP A 111 -1.15 -10.90 10.77
CA ASP A 111 -0.65 -10.22 9.58
C ASP A 111 -1.74 -9.33 8.97
N VAL A 112 -1.30 -8.27 8.30
CA VAL A 112 -2.12 -7.35 7.50
C VAL A 112 -1.32 -6.86 6.32
N ILE A 113 -1.94 -6.79 5.14
CA ILE A 113 -1.31 -6.29 3.92
C ILE A 113 -1.87 -4.92 3.57
N ILE A 114 -0.98 -4.01 3.21
CA ILE A 114 -1.29 -2.74 2.56
C ILE A 114 -0.69 -2.81 1.16
N GLU A 115 -1.54 -2.75 0.14
CA GLU A 115 -1.09 -2.63 -1.25
C GLU A 115 -1.28 -1.19 -1.71
N MET A 116 -0.17 -0.46 -1.76
CA MET A 116 -0.15 0.91 -2.26
C MET A 116 0.04 0.88 -3.77
N VAL A 117 -1.02 1.19 -4.49
CA VAL A 117 -1.01 1.27 -5.95
C VAL A 117 -0.39 2.61 -6.35
N CYS A 118 0.76 2.56 -7.01
CA CYS A 118 1.54 3.72 -7.42
C CYS A 118 2.16 3.49 -8.81
N TYR A 119 3.21 4.26 -9.11
CA TYR A 119 3.93 4.19 -10.38
C TYR A 119 5.43 4.41 -10.19
N ARG A 120 6.24 4.00 -11.19
CA ARG A 120 7.69 4.18 -11.17
C ARG A 120 8.11 5.24 -12.20
N CYS A 121 8.55 6.41 -11.73
CA CYS A 121 8.89 7.54 -12.61
C CYS A 121 10.05 7.23 -13.59
N ASN A 122 11.04 6.46 -13.13
CA ASN A 122 12.25 6.13 -13.90
C ASN A 122 12.26 4.65 -14.32
N GLY A 123 13.27 4.25 -15.08
CA GLY A 123 13.55 2.83 -15.34
C GLY A 123 13.82 2.02 -14.06
N PRO A 124 13.99 0.70 -14.18
CA PRO A 124 14.31 -0.16 -13.03
C PRO A 124 15.58 0.30 -12.29
N ASN A 125 16.51 0.93 -13.02
CA ASN A 125 17.51 1.83 -12.45
C ASN A 125 17.49 3.18 -13.19
N LYS A 126 18.27 4.16 -12.70
CA LYS A 126 18.28 5.53 -13.23
C LYS A 126 18.86 5.66 -14.65
N LEU A 127 19.62 4.67 -15.11
CA LEU A 127 20.29 4.69 -16.42
C LEU A 127 19.48 3.96 -17.50
N ASP A 128 18.59 3.07 -17.07
CA ASP A 128 17.73 2.32 -17.98
C ASP A 128 16.60 3.19 -18.51
N GLN A 129 16.35 3.04 -19.82
CA GLN A 129 15.29 3.74 -20.52
C GLN A 129 14.06 2.82 -20.68
N PRO A 130 13.02 2.98 -19.84
CA PRO A 130 11.93 2.02 -19.77
C PRO A 130 10.94 2.13 -20.94
N ALA A 131 10.94 3.25 -21.65
CA ALA A 131 10.12 3.46 -22.83
C ALA A 131 10.40 2.46 -23.98
N PHE A 132 11.56 1.78 -23.97
CA PHE A 132 11.85 0.72 -24.94
C PHE A 132 10.96 -0.52 -24.76
N ALA A 133 10.61 -0.85 -23.52
CA ALA A 133 9.79 -2.02 -23.20
C ALA A 133 8.32 -1.64 -22.93
N GLN A 134 8.09 -0.48 -22.32
CA GLN A 134 6.76 -0.05 -21.85
C GLN A 134 6.44 1.39 -22.32
N PRO A 135 6.39 1.65 -23.65
CA PRO A 135 6.25 3.00 -24.19
C PRO A 135 4.93 3.68 -23.83
N LYS A 136 3.81 2.95 -23.84
CA LYS A 136 2.48 3.49 -23.50
C LYS A 136 2.44 3.94 -22.05
N LEU A 137 2.81 3.04 -21.13
CA LEU A 137 2.83 3.30 -19.69
C LEU A 137 3.69 4.53 -19.35
N TYR A 138 4.90 4.61 -19.88
CA TYR A 138 5.79 5.72 -19.55
C TYR A 138 5.39 7.04 -20.22
N LYS A 139 4.63 7.00 -21.32
CA LYS A 139 3.99 8.20 -21.88
C LYS A 139 2.95 8.76 -20.91
N GLU A 140 2.07 7.92 -20.36
CA GLU A 140 1.07 8.34 -19.37
C GLU A 140 1.74 8.86 -18.09
N ILE A 141 2.73 8.13 -17.55
CA ILE A 141 3.49 8.58 -16.36
C ILE A 141 4.15 9.94 -16.59
N SER A 142 4.66 10.22 -17.80
CA SER A 142 5.29 11.51 -18.11
C SER A 142 4.32 12.70 -18.15
N GLN A 143 3.02 12.42 -18.31
CA GLN A 143 1.95 13.42 -18.37
C GLN A 143 1.24 13.57 -17.02
N HIS A 144 1.41 12.60 -16.13
CA HIS A 144 0.81 12.61 -14.80
C HIS A 144 1.52 13.61 -13.87
N PRO A 145 0.79 14.51 -13.19
CA PRO A 145 1.39 15.42 -12.23
C PRO A 145 2.04 14.65 -11.07
N PRO A 146 3.15 15.16 -10.49
CA PRO A 146 3.71 14.57 -9.28
C PRO A 146 2.66 14.46 -8.17
N THR A 147 2.61 13.32 -7.47
CA THR A 147 1.73 13.08 -6.31
C THR A 147 1.71 14.25 -5.32
N LEU A 148 2.88 14.85 -5.08
CA LEU A 148 3.00 15.98 -4.19
C LEU A 148 2.21 17.22 -4.68
N ASP A 149 2.27 17.51 -5.97
CA ASP A 149 1.57 18.65 -6.57
C ASP A 149 0.05 18.43 -6.50
N ILE A 150 -0.40 17.17 -6.69
CA ILE A 150 -1.79 16.77 -6.52
C ILE A 150 -2.25 17.05 -5.08
N PHE A 151 -1.47 16.61 -4.09
CA PHE A 151 -1.80 16.77 -2.69
C PHE A 151 -1.81 18.24 -2.25
N GLU A 152 -0.78 19.01 -2.62
CA GLU A 152 -0.69 20.45 -2.30
C GLU A 152 -1.83 21.24 -2.92
N LYS A 153 -2.19 20.93 -4.18
CA LYS A 153 -3.36 21.52 -4.85
C LYS A 153 -4.64 21.24 -4.09
N GLY A 154 -4.88 19.99 -3.68
CA GLY A 154 -6.06 19.61 -2.92
C GLY A 154 -6.18 20.38 -1.59
N LEU A 155 -5.09 20.49 -0.84
CA LEU A 155 -5.07 21.23 0.43
C LEU A 155 -5.32 22.74 0.26
N ILE A 156 -4.87 23.33 -0.85
CA ILE A 156 -5.15 24.73 -1.17
C ILE A 156 -6.62 24.91 -1.55
N GLU A 157 -7.18 24.00 -2.34
CA GLU A 157 -8.58 24.04 -2.77
C GLU A 157 -9.55 23.86 -1.59
N GLU A 158 -9.19 23.03 -0.60
CA GLU A 158 -9.94 22.88 0.66
C GLU A 158 -9.77 24.08 1.61
N GLY A 159 -8.76 24.94 1.37
CA GLY A 159 -8.42 26.07 2.24
C GLY A 159 -7.63 25.69 3.50
N THR A 160 -7.15 24.45 3.59
CA THR A 160 -6.31 23.97 4.69
C THR A 160 -4.93 24.62 4.68
N LEU A 161 -4.39 24.92 3.49
CA LEU A 161 -3.12 25.63 3.30
C LEU A 161 -3.27 26.80 2.32
N SER A 162 -2.49 27.87 2.50
CA SER A 162 -2.31 28.90 1.47
C SER A 162 -1.17 28.55 0.50
N LYS A 163 -1.13 29.22 -0.66
CA LYS A 163 -0.01 29.10 -1.61
C LYS A 163 1.31 29.54 -0.97
N GLU A 164 1.23 30.53 -0.08
CA GLU A 164 2.36 31.03 0.69
C GLU A 164 2.86 29.96 1.68
N ASP A 165 1.97 29.22 2.34
CA ASP A 165 2.32 28.13 3.27
C ASP A 165 3.08 27.00 2.57
N VAL A 166 2.61 26.60 1.38
CA VAL A 166 3.27 25.59 0.54
C VAL A 166 4.69 26.04 0.15
N LYS A 167 4.83 27.30 -0.32
CA LYS A 167 6.17 27.86 -0.65
C LYS A 167 7.10 27.96 0.55
N ARG A 168 6.56 28.16 1.75
CA ARG A 168 7.36 28.40 2.96
C ARG A 168 7.92 27.12 3.56
N SER A 169 7.47 25.94 3.14
CA SER A 169 7.93 24.72 3.80
C SER A 169 7.93 23.48 2.90
N VAL A 170 9.08 22.81 2.87
CA VAL A 170 9.12 21.35 2.70
C VAL A 170 8.73 20.65 4.04
N THR A 171 8.72 21.41 5.14
CA THR A 171 8.72 20.90 6.54
C THR A 171 7.37 20.99 7.29
N LEU A 172 6.34 21.74 6.84
CA LEU A 172 5.02 21.79 7.53
C LEU A 172 4.11 20.60 7.20
N ARG A 173 4.55 19.67 6.35
CA ARG A 173 3.77 18.54 5.79
C ARG A 173 3.16 17.58 6.83
N TRP A 174 3.61 17.63 8.08
CA TRP A 174 3.11 16.79 9.19
C TRP A 174 1.91 17.36 9.97
N LYS A 175 1.53 18.63 9.77
CA LYS A 175 0.39 19.21 10.51
C LYS A 175 -0.98 18.80 9.94
N ALA A 176 -1.06 18.45 8.66
CA ALA A 176 -2.31 18.09 7.98
C ALA A 176 -2.80 16.67 8.33
N THR A 177 -1.90 15.77 8.74
CA THR A 177 -2.21 14.36 9.04
C THR A 177 -2.98 14.14 10.35
N ARG A 178 -3.22 15.19 11.14
CA ARG A 178 -3.94 15.08 12.44
C ARG A 178 -5.46 14.94 12.35
N ARG A 179 -6.02 14.65 11.17
CA ARG A 179 -7.47 14.63 10.92
C ARG A 179 -8.07 13.26 10.59
N ILE A 180 -7.29 12.18 10.71
CA ILE A 180 -7.76 10.85 10.34
C ILE A 180 -8.47 10.20 11.54
N GLY A 181 -9.71 9.75 11.29
CA GLY A 181 -10.59 9.10 12.26
C GLY A 181 -10.15 7.66 12.56
N SER A 182 -10.75 7.10 13.62
CA SER A 182 -10.43 5.76 14.13
C SER A 182 -10.85 4.64 13.16
N PHE A 183 -10.31 3.41 13.32
CA PHE A 183 -10.71 2.20 12.57
C PHE A 183 -12.23 1.99 12.43
N GLN A 184 -13.02 2.48 13.40
CA GLN A 184 -14.49 2.40 13.35
C GLN A 184 -15.12 3.27 12.26
N ASP A 185 -14.46 4.34 11.83
CA ASP A 185 -14.93 5.28 10.81
C ASP A 185 -14.73 4.71 9.39
N VAL A 186 -13.74 3.82 9.21
CA VAL A 186 -13.41 3.17 7.92
C VAL A 186 -14.23 1.89 7.69
N CYS A 187 -14.53 1.13 8.75
CA CYS A 187 -15.18 -0.18 8.67
C CYS A 187 -16.69 -0.17 8.99
N GLY A 188 -17.42 0.86 8.57
CA GLY A 188 -18.87 0.95 8.77
C GLY A 188 -19.66 -0.29 8.30
N LYS A 189 -19.93 -1.22 9.23
CA LYS A 189 -20.85 -2.37 9.17
C LYS A 189 -20.92 -3.13 7.83
N GLY A 190 -20.06 -4.14 7.69
CA GLY A 190 -20.27 -5.26 6.78
C GLY A 190 -19.26 -5.36 5.65
N ASP A 191 -18.64 -6.54 5.55
CA ASP A 191 -17.91 -7.08 4.40
C ASP A 191 -16.68 -6.29 3.91
N GLY A 192 -15.64 -6.24 4.75
CA GLY A 192 -14.24 -6.60 4.44
C GLY A 192 -13.52 -6.16 3.15
N LEU A 193 -14.05 -5.25 2.33
CA LEU A 193 -13.41 -4.74 1.12
C LEU A 193 -13.62 -3.22 1.04
N VAL A 194 -12.66 -2.46 1.58
CA VAL A 194 -12.57 -1.02 1.29
C VAL A 194 -11.68 -0.88 0.05
N GLU A 195 -12.31 -0.75 -1.10
CA GLU A 195 -11.66 -0.63 -2.40
C GLU A 195 -11.44 0.86 -2.73
N LEU A 196 -10.23 1.37 -2.50
CA LEU A 196 -9.80 2.71 -2.93
C LEU A 196 -8.97 2.57 -4.21
N GLN A 197 -9.66 2.49 -5.36
CA GLN A 197 -9.06 2.24 -6.67
C GLN A 197 -8.38 3.46 -7.31
N VAL A 198 -7.37 3.18 -8.14
CA VAL A 198 -6.71 4.15 -9.04
C VAL A 198 -7.19 3.90 -10.48
N ASP A 199 -8.32 4.50 -10.85
CA ASP A 199 -9.04 4.22 -12.11
C ASP A 199 -8.25 4.61 -13.39
N TRP A 200 -7.35 5.60 -13.31
CA TRP A 200 -6.61 6.09 -14.48
C TRP A 200 -5.46 5.16 -14.91
N PHE A 201 -4.81 4.48 -13.95
CA PHE A 201 -3.58 3.72 -14.23
C PHE A 201 -3.85 2.33 -14.78
N GLN A 202 -4.91 1.65 -14.33
CA GLN A 202 -5.26 0.32 -14.83
C GLN A 202 -5.57 0.30 -16.34
N ARG A 203 -6.05 1.41 -16.90
CA ARG A 203 -6.28 1.56 -18.34
C ARG A 203 -4.97 1.58 -19.15
N ALA A 204 -3.88 2.08 -18.58
CA ALA A 204 -2.58 2.15 -19.25
C ALA A 204 -1.79 0.83 -19.20
N VAL A 205 -2.11 -0.04 -18.24
CA VAL A 205 -1.46 -1.35 -18.04
C VAL A 205 -2.17 -2.48 -18.80
N ALA A 206 -3.44 -2.31 -19.16
CA ALA A 206 -4.26 -3.34 -19.80
C ALA A 206 -4.01 -3.57 -21.31
N ASP A 207 -3.14 -2.77 -21.94
CA ASP A 207 -2.91 -2.65 -23.40
C ASP A 207 -1.44 -2.78 -23.82
#